data_AF-A0A522VYE2-F1
#
_entry.id   AF-A0A522VYE2-F1
#
_cell.length_a   1.000
_cell.length_b   1.000
_cell.length_c   1.000
_cell.angle_alpha   90.00
_cell.angle_beta   90.00
_cell.angle_gamma   90.00
#
_symmetry.space_group_name_H-M   'P 1'
#
loop_
_entity.id
_entity.type
_entity.pdbx_description
1 polymer ?
#
loop_
_entity_poly.entity_id
_entity_poly.type
_entity_poly.pdbx_seq_one_letter_code
_entity_poly.pdbx_strand_id
1 'polypeptide(L)' 'EAPILPHPRMDRRAFVLLPLSEIAPSWRHPVSGVGIDLLINGLPSALKSATVPV' A
#
# COMPACT_ATOMS: atom_id res chain seq x y z
N GLU A 1 5.98 -21.68 -13.26
CA GLU A 1 5.95 -21.08 -11.91
C GLU A 1 4.74 -20.15 -11.84
N ALA A 2 3.95 -20.19 -10.76
CA ALA A 2 2.71 -19.42 -10.64
C ALA A 2 2.99 -18.00 -10.09
N PRO A 3 2.21 -16.98 -10.46
CA PRO A 3 2.36 -15.63 -9.90
C PRO A 3 2.05 -15.62 -8.39
N ILE A 4 2.84 -14.87 -7.62
CA ILE A 4 2.65 -14.72 -6.17
C ILE A 4 1.64 -13.60 -5.92
N LEU A 5 0.50 -13.97 -5.36
CA LEU A 5 -0.58 -13.06 -4.98
C LEU A 5 -0.94 -13.30 -3.50
N PRO A 6 -0.99 -12.25 -2.66
CA PRO A 6 -0.62 -10.85 -2.94
C PRO A 6 0.89 -10.69 -3.14
N HIS A 7 1.32 -9.68 -3.91
CA HIS A 7 2.73 -9.42 -4.16
C HIS A 7 3.47 -9.13 -2.83
N PRO A 8 4.59 -9.81 -2.50
CA PRO A 8 5.23 -9.77 -1.17
C PRO A 8 5.68 -8.40 -0.63
N ARG A 9 5.75 -7.39 -1.49
CA ARG A 9 6.18 -6.02 -1.16
C ARG A 9 5.16 -4.94 -1.54
N MET A 10 3.90 -5.33 -1.77
CA MET A 10 2.80 -4.40 -2.07
C MET A 10 2.64 -3.36 -0.96
N ASP A 11 2.68 -3.83 0.28
CA ASP A 11 2.57 -3.10 1.54
C ASP A 11 3.70 -2.07 1.78
N ARG A 12 4.77 -2.08 0.98
CA ARG A 12 5.90 -1.15 1.09
C ARG A 12 5.99 -0.14 -0.04
N ARG A 13 4.97 -0.07 -0.90
CA ARG A 13 4.95 0.78 -2.09
C ARG A 13 3.90 1.87 -1.94
N ALA A 14 4.35 3.11 -1.76
CA ALA A 14 3.47 4.28 -1.62
C ALA A 14 2.52 4.45 -2.81
N PHE A 15 3.00 4.24 -4.03
CA PHE A 15 2.18 4.35 -5.25
C PHE A 15 1.06 3.28 -5.34
N VAL A 16 1.11 2.24 -4.52
CA VAL A 16 0.02 1.25 -4.41
C VAL A 16 -0.91 1.63 -3.28
N LEU A 17 -0.34 1.90 -2.10
CA LEU A 17 -1.14 2.14 -0.90
C LEU A 17 -1.89 3.47 -0.91
N LEU A 18 -1.29 4.55 -1.44
CA LEU A 18 -1.93 5.87 -1.48
C LEU A 18 -3.18 5.86 -2.37
N PRO A 19 -3.12 5.47 -3.66
CA PRO A 19 -4.34 5.38 -4.47
C PRO A 19 -5.34 4.37 -3.94
N LEU A 20 -4.88 3.25 -3.38
CA LEU A 20 -5.76 2.25 -2.78
C LEU A 20 -6.50 2.81 -1.55
N SER A 21 -5.87 3.68 -0.77
CA SER A 21 -6.52 4.35 0.37
C SER A 21 -7.57 5.37 -0.04
N GLU A 22 -7.39 6.01 -1.20
CA GLU A 22 -8.37 6.94 -1.78
C GLU A 22 -9.63 6.19 -2.26
N ILE A 23 -9.45 5.01 -2.86
CA ILE A 23 -10.56 4.21 -3.41
C ILE A 23 -11.24 3.36 -2.33
N ALA A 24 -10.46 2.79 -1.40
CA ALA A 24 -10.93 1.84 -0.40
C ALA A 24 -10.27 2.10 0.98
N PRO A 25 -10.72 3.13 1.72
CA PRO A 25 -10.12 3.53 2.99
C PRO A 25 -10.28 2.49 4.11
N SER A 26 -11.29 1.61 4.01
CA SER A 26 -11.52 0.51 4.95
C SER A 26 -10.78 -0.79 4.57
N TRP A 27 -9.97 -0.76 3.51
CA TRP A 27 -9.22 -1.94 3.06
C TRP A 27 -8.23 -2.39 4.13
N ARG A 28 -8.09 -3.72 4.24
CA ARG A 28 -7.16 -4.39 5.14
C ARG A 28 -6.29 -5.36 4.37
N HIS A 29 -5.02 -5.43 4.74
CA HIS A 29 -4.08 -6.34 4.10
C HIS A 29 -4.54 -7.79 4.29
N PRO A 30 -4.68 -8.59 3.22
CA PRO A 30 -5.32 -9.91 3.29
C PRO A 30 -4.54 -10.94 4.11
N VAL A 31 -3.22 -10.75 4.30
CA VAL A 31 -2.38 -11.69 5.05
C VAL A 31 -2.20 -11.27 6.50
N SER A 32 -2.00 -9.97 6.76
CA SER A 32 -1.70 -9.45 8.10
C SER A 32 -2.89 -8.84 8.81
N GLY A 33 -4.00 -8.58 8.10
CA GLY A 33 -5.19 -7.94 8.64
C GLY A 33 -5.03 -6.45 8.98
N VAL A 34 -3.85 -5.87 8.72
CA VAL A 34 -3.51 -4.48 9.04
C VAL A 34 -4.27 -3.52 8.13
N GLY A 35 -4.82 -2.46 8.72
CA GLY A 35 -5.50 -1.39 7.98
C GLY A 35 -4.56 -0.60 7.07
N ILE A 36 -5.09 -0.10 5.97
CA ILE A 36 -4.31 0.66 4.98
C ILE A 36 -3.65 1.91 5.56
N ASP A 37 -4.30 2.54 6.53
CA ASP A 37 -3.83 3.70 7.28
C ASP A 37 -2.53 3.39 8.05
N LEU A 38 -2.47 2.25 8.73
CA LEU A 38 -1.29 1.81 9.46
C LEU A 38 -0.13 1.47 8.52
N LEU A 39 -0.43 0.86 7.36
CA LEU A 39 0.58 0.58 6.35
C LEU A 39 1.18 1.87 5.78
N ILE A 40 0.34 2.85 5.44
CA ILE A 40 0.79 4.16 4.95
C ILE A 40 1.61 4.87 6.03
N ASN A 41 1.19 4.83 7.30
CA ASN A 41 1.93 5.42 8.40
C ASN A 41 3.32 4.79 8.57
N GLY A 42 3.46 3.48 8.32
CA GLY A 42 4.74 2.76 8.34
C GLY A 42 5.68 3.07 7.17
N LEU A 43 5.23 3.76 6.12
CA LEU A 43 6.09 4.12 5.00
C LEU A 43 7.04 5.29 5.34
N PRO A 44 8.30 5.25 4.87
CA PRO A 44 9.20 6.40 4.90
C PRO A 44 8.59 7.62 4.22
N SER A 45 8.71 8.80 4.84
CA SER A 45 8.14 10.06 4.32
C SER A 45 8.57 10.38 2.89
N ALA A 46 9.82 10.04 2.52
CA ALA A 46 10.35 10.24 1.17
C ALA A 46 9.56 9.49 0.08
N LEU A 47 8.91 8.36 0.40
CA LEU A 47 8.11 7.60 -0.56
C LEU A 47 6.70 8.19 -0.73
N LYS A 48 6.18 8.92 0.26
CA LYS A 48 4.84 9.52 0.23
C LYS A 48 4.78 10.72 -0.73
N SER A 49 5.88 11.46 -0.84
CA SER A 49 6.00 12.65 -1.68
C SER A 49 6.30 12.37 -3.15
N ALA A 50 6.62 11.12 -3.50
CA ALA A 50 7.00 10.72 -4.86
C ALA A 50 5.79 10.41 -5.77
N THR A 51 4.56 10.49 -5.26
CA THR A 51 3.35 10.35 -6.07
C THR A 51 3.06 11.67 -6.76
N VAL A 52 3.82 11.99 -7.80
CA VAL A 52 3.44 13.02 -8.76
C VAL A 52 2.37 12.40 -9.65
N PRO A 53 1.14 12.95 -9.72
CA PRO A 53 0.21 12.55 -10.75
C PRO A 53 0.80 12.96 -12.11
N VAL A 54 1.07 11.97 -12.96
CA VAL A 54 1.42 12.18 -14.38
C VAL A 54 0.16 12.53 -15.17
#